data_AF-A0A0M5JKH8-F1
#
_entry.id   AF-A0A0M5JKH8-F1
#
_cell.length_a   1.000
_cell.length_b   1.000
_cell.length_c   1.000
_cell.angle_alpha   90.00
_cell.angle_beta   90.00
_cell.angle_gamma   90.00
#
_symmetry.space_group_name_H-M   'P 1'
#
loop_
_entity.id
_entity.type
_entity.pdbx_description
1 polymer ?
#
loop_
_entity_poly.entity_id
_entity_poly.type
_entity_poly.pdbx_seq_one_letter_code
_entity_poly.pdbx_strand_id
1 'polypeptide(L)'
;MNTNTAESIEQIYNFLKEDESFSSRQQFDKIERLLQELHTQGEHGFLAEKPYKFKFHFNGNYIGFNAGDAPRFGEKRAFLNWLLKKLKNMRTNDIL
;
A
#
# COMPACT_ATOMS: atom_id res chain seq x y z
N MET A 1 14.94 0.87 -1.31
CA MET A 1 14.10 0.81 -0.09
C MET A 1 15.00 0.27 1.01
N ASN A 2 15.12 0.97 2.15
CA ASN A 2 15.93 0.46 3.25
C ASN A 2 15.14 -0.60 4.04
N THR A 3 15.83 -1.40 4.84
CA THR A 3 15.23 -2.49 5.65
C THR A 3 14.13 -1.97 6.57
N ASN A 4 14.38 -0.83 7.22
CA ASN A 4 13.45 -0.22 8.17
C ASN A 4 12.07 0.10 7.53
N THR A 5 12.03 0.59 6.29
CA THR A 5 10.74 0.86 5.62
C THR A 5 9.95 -0.41 5.33
N ALA A 6 10.63 -1.50 4.93
CA ALA A 6 9.96 -2.77 4.66
C ALA A 6 9.37 -3.38 5.95
N GLU A 7 10.12 -3.29 7.05
CA GLU A 7 9.68 -3.72 8.37
C GLU A 7 8.47 -2.91 8.86
N SER A 8 8.47 -1.58 8.70
CA SER A 8 7.31 -0.75 9.07
C SER A 8 6.06 -1.10 8.26
N ILE A 9 6.18 -1.34 6.96
CA ILE A 9 5.04 -1.78 6.12
C ILE A 9 4.50 -3.12 6.61
N GLU A 10 5.39 -4.06 6.97
CA GLU A 10 4.98 -5.36 7.50
C GLU A 10 4.28 -5.23 8.86
N GLN A 11 4.77 -4.35 9.75
CA GLN A 11 4.13 -4.08 11.04
C GLN A 11 2.71 -3.53 10.87
N ILE A 12 2.51 -2.55 9.98
CA ILE A 12 1.19 -2.01 9.67
C ILE A 12 0.27 -3.09 9.09
N TYR A 13 0.78 -3.92 8.17
CA TYR A 13 0.03 -5.04 7.63
C TYR A 13 -0.43 -6.01 8.71
N ASN A 14 0.45 -6.37 9.66
CA ASN A 14 0.11 -7.28 10.75
C ASN A 14 -0.93 -6.64 11.69
N PHE A 15 -0.77 -5.37 12.04
CA PHE A 15 -1.73 -4.61 12.84
C PHE A 15 -3.14 -4.62 12.23
N LEU A 16 -3.25 -4.32 10.93
CA LEU A 16 -4.55 -4.36 10.25
C LEU A 16 -5.16 -5.77 10.21
N LYS A 17 -4.33 -6.81 10.22
CA LYS A 17 -4.80 -8.20 10.19
C LYS A 17 -5.34 -8.69 11.53
N GLU A 18 -4.96 -8.06 12.63
CA GLU A 18 -5.46 -8.36 13.97
C GLU A 18 -6.89 -7.83 14.17
N ASP A 19 -7.34 -6.89 13.35
CA ASP A 19 -8.73 -6.42 13.33
C ASP A 19 -9.64 -7.47 12.66
N GLU A 20 -10.50 -8.12 13.46
CA GLU A 20 -11.45 -9.12 12.97
C GLU A 20 -12.40 -8.54 11.89
N SER A 21 -12.78 -7.26 12.00
CA SER A 21 -13.61 -6.57 11.02
C SER A 21 -12.90 -6.33 9.70
N PHE A 22 -11.56 -6.37 9.70
CA PHE A 22 -10.74 -6.20 8.51
C PHE A 22 -10.71 -7.47 7.66
N SER A 23 -10.81 -8.64 8.30
CA SER A 23 -10.74 -9.95 7.65
C SER A 23 -11.86 -10.17 6.62
N SER A 24 -13.06 -9.62 6.87
CA SER A 24 -14.26 -9.78 6.03
C SER A 24 -14.36 -8.77 4.88
N ARG A 25 -13.49 -7.74 4.85
CA ARG A 25 -13.53 -6.69 3.83
C ARG A 25 -13.11 -7.20 2.44
N GLN A 26 -13.53 -6.47 1.40
CA GLN A 26 -13.11 -6.79 0.04
C GLN A 26 -11.63 -6.48 -0.17
N GLN A 27 -11.04 -7.09 -1.20
CA GLN A 27 -9.63 -6.89 -1.54
C GLN A 27 -9.29 -5.41 -1.74
N PHE A 28 -10.17 -4.66 -2.42
CA PHE A 28 -10.00 -3.21 -2.62
C PHE A 28 -9.90 -2.47 -1.29
N ASP A 29 -10.88 -2.64 -0.40
CA ASP A 29 -10.95 -1.94 0.89
C ASP A 29 -9.74 -2.25 1.78
N LYS A 30 -9.22 -3.49 1.70
CA LYS A 30 -8.02 -3.91 2.44
C LYS A 30 -6.77 -3.19 1.92
N ILE A 31 -6.61 -3.11 0.60
CA ILE A 31 -5.50 -2.38 -0.02
C ILE A 31 -5.63 -0.89 0.31
N GLU A 32 -6.83 -0.33 0.13
CA GLU A 32 -7.12 1.08 0.43
C GLU A 32 -6.70 1.43 1.85
N ARG A 33 -7.17 0.66 2.85
CA ARG A 33 -6.85 0.92 4.25
C ARG A 33 -5.35 0.84 4.52
N LEU A 34 -4.65 -0.15 3.98
CA LEU A 34 -3.20 -0.23 4.14
C LEU A 34 -2.49 0.99 3.56
N LEU A 35 -2.90 1.43 2.36
CA LEU A 35 -2.30 2.60 1.73
C LEU A 35 -2.64 3.91 2.47
N GLN A 36 -3.79 3.99 3.13
CA GLN A 36 -4.13 5.09 4.03
C GLN A 36 -3.19 5.15 5.23
N GLU A 37 -2.90 4.00 5.88
CA GLU A 37 -1.94 3.95 7.00
C GLU A 37 -0.51 4.31 6.56
N LEU A 38 -0.16 4.02 5.30
CA LEU A 38 1.14 4.41 4.72
C LEU A 38 1.19 5.88 4.27
N HIS A 39 0.05 6.54 4.14
CA HIS A 39 -0.01 7.89 3.62
C HIS A 39 0.52 8.91 4.64
N THR A 40 1.53 9.69 4.26
CA THR A 40 2.25 10.54 5.24
C THR A 40 1.87 12.03 5.19
N GLN A 41 0.88 12.44 4.40
CA GLN A 41 0.58 13.86 4.15
C GLN A 41 -0.77 14.33 4.76
N GLY A 42 -1.24 13.65 5.80
CA GLY A 42 -2.50 13.99 6.47
C GLY A 42 -3.71 13.60 5.64
N GLU A 43 -4.79 14.39 5.70
CA GLU A 43 -6.06 14.07 5.03
C GLU A 43 -6.07 14.41 3.52
N HIS A 44 -5.04 15.11 3.02
CA HIS A 44 -4.97 15.56 1.63
C HIS A 44 -3.98 14.71 0.81
N GLY A 45 -4.33 14.44 -0.45
CA GLY A 45 -3.42 13.79 -1.41
C GLY A 45 -3.51 12.27 -1.45
N PHE A 46 -4.41 11.66 -0.67
CA PHE A 46 -4.85 10.28 -0.87
C PHE A 46 -6.05 10.23 -1.84
N LEU A 47 -6.00 9.30 -2.80
CA LEU A 47 -7.08 9.03 -3.75
C LEU A 47 -7.20 7.51 -3.95
N ALA A 48 -8.42 7.00 -3.84
CA ALA A 48 -8.76 5.62 -4.18
C ALA A 48 -9.95 5.61 -5.16
N GLU A 49 -9.70 5.14 -6.38
CA GLU A 49 -10.71 5.03 -7.43
C GLU A 49 -10.93 3.56 -7.80
N LYS A 50 -12.19 3.12 -7.78
CA LYS A 50 -12.55 1.76 -8.18
C LYS A 50 -12.24 1.53 -9.68
N PRO A 51 -11.83 0.31 -10.08
CA PRO A 51 -11.78 -0.88 -9.24
C PRO A 51 -10.51 -1.02 -8.39
N TYR A 52 -9.36 -0.44 -8.75
CA TYR A 52 -8.07 -0.66 -8.06
C TYR A 52 -7.01 0.44 -8.32
N LYS A 53 -7.41 1.69 -8.58
CA LYS A 53 -6.46 2.78 -8.79
C LYS A 53 -6.23 3.53 -7.49
N PHE A 54 -4.97 3.75 -7.14
CA PHE A 54 -4.60 4.45 -5.92
C PHE A 54 -3.56 5.53 -6.20
N LYS A 55 -3.67 6.66 -5.49
CA LYS A 55 -2.62 7.68 -5.38
C LYS A 55 -2.46 8.07 -3.92
N PHE A 56 -1.22 8.18 -3.45
CA PHE A 56 -0.93 8.56 -2.07
C PHE A 56 0.51 9.06 -1.96
N HIS A 57 0.77 9.89 -0.97
CA HIS A 57 2.12 10.33 -0.62
C HIS A 57 2.78 9.34 0.34
N PHE A 58 3.97 8.86 -0.01
CA PHE A 58 4.74 7.93 0.80
C PHE A 58 6.23 8.23 0.71
N ASN A 59 6.88 8.38 1.87
CA ASN A 59 8.31 8.64 1.98
C ASN A 59 8.80 9.79 1.07
N GLY A 60 8.08 10.92 1.07
CA GLY A 60 8.44 12.12 0.32
C GLY A 60 8.07 12.10 -1.18
N ASN A 61 7.36 11.08 -1.66
CA ASN A 61 7.03 10.93 -3.08
C ASN A 61 5.52 10.72 -3.27
N TYR A 62 4.97 11.26 -4.35
CA TYR A 62 3.63 10.90 -4.81
C TYR A 62 3.69 9.60 -5.59
N ILE A 63 3.01 8.58 -5.08
CA ILE A 63 2.94 7.25 -5.68
C ILE A 63 1.55 7.07 -6.27
N GLY A 64 1.49 6.63 -7.53
CA GLY A 64 0.25 6.23 -8.17
C GLY A 64 0.39 4.86 -8.83
N PHE A 65 -0.53 3.93 -8.57
CA PHE A 65 -0.54 2.64 -9.27
C PHE A 65 -1.94 2.02 -9.38
N ASN A 66 -2.05 1.07 -10.32
CA ASN A 66 -3.17 0.15 -10.42
C ASN A 66 -2.82 -1.16 -9.70
N ALA A 67 -3.70 -1.59 -8.80
CA ALA A 67 -3.58 -2.79 -7.96
C ALA A 67 -4.42 -3.97 -8.44
N GLY A 68 -4.94 -3.93 -9.67
CA GLY A 68 -5.73 -5.03 -10.24
C GLY A 68 -4.93 -6.33 -10.40
N ASP A 69 -3.60 -6.25 -10.38
CA ASP A 69 -2.66 -7.38 -10.38
C ASP A 69 -2.19 -7.78 -8.96
N ALA A 70 -2.75 -7.20 -7.91
CA ALA A 70 -2.34 -7.48 -6.54
C ALA A 70 -2.66 -8.94 -6.14
N PRO A 71 -1.71 -9.67 -5.54
CA PRO A 71 -2.00 -10.93 -4.86
C PRO A 71 -3.05 -10.73 -3.77
N ARG A 72 -3.71 -11.82 -3.35
CA ARG A 72 -4.72 -11.72 -2.29
C ARG A 72 -4.08 -11.17 -1.02
N PHE A 73 -4.77 -10.24 -0.35
CA PHE A 73 -4.26 -9.62 0.87
C PHE A 73 -3.93 -10.66 1.96
N GLY A 74 -4.66 -11.78 1.98
CA GLY A 74 -4.40 -12.91 2.90
C GLY A 74 -3.06 -13.61 2.67
N GLU A 75 -2.51 -13.59 1.46
CA GLU A 75 -1.24 -14.22 1.06
C GLU A 75 -0.05 -13.33 1.42
N LYS A 76 0.16 -13.10 2.73
CA LYS A 76 1.12 -12.13 3.32
C LYS A 76 2.40 -11.97 2.51
N ARG A 77 3.14 -13.06 2.29
CA ARG A 77 4.45 -13.01 1.61
C ARG A 77 4.33 -12.56 0.15
N ALA A 78 3.35 -13.06 -0.60
CA ALA A 78 3.15 -12.68 -2.00
C ALA A 78 2.73 -11.21 -2.10
N PHE A 79 1.76 -10.81 -1.26
CA PHE A 79 1.23 -9.45 -1.24
C PHE A 79 2.28 -8.41 -0.84
N LEU A 80 3.00 -8.61 0.28
CA LEU A 80 4.02 -7.67 0.74
C LEU A 80 5.17 -7.55 -0.28
N ASN A 81 5.63 -8.67 -0.84
CA ASN A 81 6.66 -8.64 -1.89
C ASN A 81 6.20 -7.87 -3.13
N TRP A 82 4.94 -8.03 -3.53
CA TRP A 82 4.35 -7.27 -4.63
C TRP A 82 4.30 -5.77 -4.31
N LEU A 83 3.83 -5.40 -3.12
CA LEU A 83 3.70 -3.99 -2.71
C LEU A 83 5.08 -3.32 -2.65
N LEU A 84 6.07 -3.95 -2.01
CA LEU A 84 7.43 -3.43 -1.93
C LEU A 84 8.06 -3.22 -3.31
N LYS A 85 7.80 -4.12 -4.28
CA LYS A 85 8.24 -3.95 -5.66
C LYS A 85 7.58 -2.74 -6.33
N LYS A 86 6.26 -2.58 -6.18
CA LYS A 86 5.53 -1.41 -6.71
C LYS A 86 6.09 -0.11 -6.13
N LEU A 87 6.27 -0.04 -4.82
CA LEU A 87 6.83 1.14 -4.12
C LEU A 87 8.26 1.45 -4.55
N LYS A 88 9.09 0.42 -4.75
CA LYS A 88 10.47 0.59 -5.22
C LYS A 88 10.52 1.13 -6.65
N ASN A 89 9.71 0.59 -7.55
CA ASN A 89 9.75 0.96 -8.97
C ASN A 89 9.24 2.39 -9.19
N MET A 90 8.22 2.82 -8.42
CA MET A 90 7.63 4.16 -8.56
C MET A 90 8.51 5.29 -8.04
N ARG A 91 9.55 5.00 -7.25
CA ARG A 91 10.55 5.99 -6.79
C ARG A 91 11.56 6.40 -7.89
N THR A 92 11.49 5.81 -9.08
CA THR A 92 12.55 5.93 -10.12
C THR A 92 12.15 6.87 -11.28
N ASN A 93 11.10 7.68 -11.14
CA ASN A 93 10.61 8.56 -12.21
C ASN A 93 10.85 10.07 -11.97
N ASP A 94 11.73 10.46 -11.06
CA ASP A 94 12.14 11.86 -10.87
C ASP A 94 13.57 12.12 -11.37
N ILE A 95 13.83 11.83 -12.66
CA ILE A 95 14.87 12.53 -13.44
C ILE A 95 14.39 12.63 -14.90
N LEU A 96 13.70 13.73 -15.22
CA LEU A 96 13.78 14.42 -16.52
C LEU A 96 13.77 15.93 -16.26
#